data_AF-A0A5E4S499-F1
#
_entry.id   AF-A0A5E4S499-F1
#
_cell.length_a   1.000
_cell.length_b   1.000
_cell.length_c   1.000
_cell.angle_alpha   90.00
_cell.angle_beta   90.00
_cell.angle_gamma   90.00
#
_symmetry.space_group_name_H-M   'P 1'
#
loop_
_entity.id
_entity.type
_entity.pdbx_description
1 polymer ?
#
loop_
_entity_poly.entity_id
_entity_poly.type
_entity_poly.pdbx_seq_one_letter_code
_entity_poly.pdbx_strand_id
1 'polypeptide(L)'
;MGQRVRISLGRYPALSLREARQLRDETLSVVARSINPRTGRKQKRQADKLAGEKIFMTVYEQWMGNRHLTLEEGRQRSLEQIRRVFNKNAFSYLKRLAIYEVIRPHLL
;
A
#
# COMPACT_ATOMS: atom_id res chain seq x y z
N MET A 1 -16.11 21.88 24.90
CA MET A 1 -15.74 20.66 25.66
C MET A 1 -14.67 19.89 24.89
N GLY A 2 -13.43 19.84 25.40
CA GLY A 2 -12.32 19.15 24.72
C GLY A 2 -12.33 17.64 24.99
N GLN A 3 -12.47 16.82 23.95
CA GLN A 3 -12.47 15.37 24.08
C GLN A 3 -11.03 14.86 24.26
N ARG A 4 -10.74 14.18 25.38
CA ARG A 4 -9.42 13.58 25.64
C ARG A 4 -9.21 12.38 24.71
N VAL A 5 -8.18 12.44 23.87
CA VAL A 5 -7.80 11.36 22.94
C VAL A 5 -6.62 10.57 23.51
N ARG A 6 -6.80 9.26 23.72
CA ARG A 6 -5.73 8.33 24.11
C ARG A 6 -5.18 7.62 22.87
N ILE A 7 -3.86 7.50 22.76
CA ILE A 7 -3.18 6.73 21.70
C ILE A 7 -2.10 5.82 22.30
N SER A 8 -1.92 4.62 21.75
CA SER A 8 -0.84 3.69 22.11
C SER A 8 0.36 3.87 21.18
N LEU A 9 1.55 4.16 21.68
CA LEU A 9 2.73 4.43 20.85
C LEU A 9 3.49 3.16 20.40
N GLY A 10 3.43 2.10 21.19
CA GLY A 10 4.11 0.83 20.90
C GLY A 10 4.02 -0.11 22.10
N ARG A 11 4.62 -1.30 21.98
CA ARG A 11 4.70 -2.30 23.05
C ARG A 11 6.16 -2.55 23.42
N TYR A 12 6.48 -2.56 24.70
CA TYR A 12 7.80 -2.95 25.20
C TYR A 12 8.00 -4.47 25.05
N PRO A 13 9.20 -4.98 24.71
CA PRO A 13 10.48 -4.29 24.47
C PRO A 13 10.73 -3.89 23.01
N ALA A 14 9.79 -4.18 22.09
CA ALA A 14 9.93 -3.82 20.67
C ALA A 14 10.08 -2.30 20.43
N LEU A 15 9.67 -1.49 21.41
CA LEU A 15 9.91 -0.05 21.46
C LEU A 15 10.57 0.33 22.78
N SER A 16 11.73 0.98 22.73
CA SER A 16 12.43 1.43 23.93
C SER A 16 11.72 2.61 24.60
N LEU A 17 11.96 2.82 25.89
CA LEU A 17 11.42 3.97 26.63
C LEU A 17 11.91 5.32 26.08
N ARG A 18 13.10 5.36 25.47
CA ARG A 18 13.65 6.57 24.85
C ARG A 18 12.85 6.93 23.59
N GLU A 19 12.65 5.95 22.71
CA GLU A 19 11.85 6.11 21.49
C GLU A 19 10.39 6.48 21.81
N ALA A 20 9.82 5.90 22.88
CA ALA A 20 8.48 6.24 23.32
C ALA A 20 8.32 7.71 23.72
N ARG A 21 9.34 8.29 24.38
CA ARG A 21 9.35 9.71 24.76
C ARG A 21 9.48 10.60 23.53
N GLN A 22 10.36 10.25 22.60
CA GLN A 22 10.52 10.99 21.34
C GLN A 22 9.21 11.04 20.54
N LEU A 23 8.57 9.88 20.33
CA LEU A 23 7.28 9.81 19.63
C LEU A 23 6.16 10.59 20.34
N ARG A 24 6.21 10.66 21.68
CA ARG A 24 5.26 11.48 22.45
C ARG A 24 5.47 12.97 22.16
N ASP A 25 6.71 13.43 22.18
CA ASP A 25 7.03 14.85 21.99
C ASP A 25 6.73 15.28 20.54
N GLU A 26 6.99 14.42 19.55
CA GLU A 26 6.54 14.60 18.16
C GLU A 26 5.02 14.70 18.05
N THR A 27 4.28 13.81 18.74
CA THR A 27 2.81 13.84 18.76
C THR A 27 2.28 15.13 19.39
N LEU A 28 2.89 15.59 20.49
CA LEU A 28 2.50 16.84 21.16
C LEU A 28 2.76 18.05 20.27
N SER A 29 3.84 18.05 19.48
CA SER A 29 4.10 19.11 18.49
C SER A 29 3.00 19.18 17.43
N VAL A 30 2.54 18.03 16.93
CA VAL A 30 1.42 17.95 15.97
C VAL A 30 0.11 18.44 16.61
N VAL A 31 -0.14 18.10 17.88
CA VAL A 31 -1.31 18.57 18.64
C VAL A 31 -1.26 20.08 18.87
N ALA A 32 -0.10 20.65 19.14
CA ALA A 32 0.08 22.10 19.32
C ALA A 32 -0.29 22.88 18.05
N ARG A 33 -0.10 22.27 16.88
CA ARG A 33 -0.56 22.80 15.58
C ARG A 33 -2.06 22.56 15.33
N SER A 34 -2.82 22.16 16.35
CA SER A 34 -4.24 21.82 16.29
C SER A 34 -4.60 20.63 15.39
N ILE A 35 -3.64 19.75 15.09
CA ILE A 35 -3.86 18.54 14.29
C ILE A 35 -4.12 17.35 15.22
N ASN A 36 -5.24 16.66 15.03
CA ASN A 36 -5.60 15.50 15.85
C ASN A 36 -4.73 14.27 15.51
N PRO A 37 -4.00 13.67 16.46
CA PRO A 37 -3.10 12.54 16.17
C PRO A 37 -3.83 11.26 15.75
N ARG A 38 -5.12 11.11 16.08
CA ARG A 38 -5.97 10.02 15.55
C ARG A 38 -6.19 10.15 14.05
N THR A 39 -6.41 11.36 13.55
CA THR A 39 -6.61 11.57 12.11
C THR A 39 -5.31 11.34 11.37
N GLY A 40 -4.16 11.70 11.93
CA GLY A 40 -2.84 11.32 11.39
C GLY A 40 -2.66 9.82 11.22
N ARG A 41 -3.00 9.01 12.24
CA ARG A 41 -2.96 7.53 12.14
C ARG A 41 -3.95 6.96 11.14
N LYS A 42 -5.17 7.51 11.09
CA LYS A 42 -6.19 7.10 10.11
C LYS A 42 -5.73 7.39 8.70
N GLN A 43 -5.18 8.59 8.47
CA GLN A 43 -4.61 8.99 7.18
C GLN A 43 -3.43 8.12 6.79
N LYS A 44 -2.50 7.83 7.70
CA LYS A 44 -1.38 6.91 7.42
C LYS A 44 -1.87 5.52 7.03
N ARG A 45 -2.78 4.93 7.81
CA ARG A 45 -3.39 3.63 7.47
C ARG A 45 -4.15 3.65 6.16
N GLN A 46 -4.83 4.74 5.85
CA GLN A 46 -5.56 4.90 4.59
C GLN A 46 -4.59 5.08 3.42
N ALA A 47 -3.49 5.81 3.61
CA ALA A 47 -2.41 5.92 2.63
C ALA A 47 -1.72 4.57 2.41
N ASP A 48 -1.46 3.79 3.45
CA ASP A 48 -0.90 2.44 3.35
C ASP A 48 -1.86 1.49 2.62
N LYS A 49 -3.16 1.58 2.89
CA LYS A 49 -4.20 0.81 2.17
C LYS A 49 -4.29 1.22 0.70
N LEU A 50 -4.36 2.51 0.42
CA LEU A 50 -4.39 3.04 -0.94
C LEU A 50 -3.11 2.70 -1.70
N ALA A 51 -1.96 2.68 -1.02
CA ALA A 51 -0.70 2.23 -1.59
C ALA A 51 -0.79 0.74 -1.96
N GLY A 52 -1.38 -0.08 -1.08
CA GLY A 52 -1.65 -1.50 -1.32
C GLY A 52 -2.63 -1.77 -2.48
N GLU A 53 -3.71 -1.00 -2.58
CA GLU A 53 -4.71 -1.11 -3.66
C GLU A 53 -4.14 -0.70 -5.01
N LYS A 54 -3.15 0.19 -5.01
CA LYS A 54 -2.52 0.69 -6.23
C LYS A 54 -1.20 -0.01 -6.57
N ILE A 55 -0.94 -1.18 -5.99
CA ILE A 55 0.16 -2.05 -6.42
C ILE A 55 -0.20 -2.68 -7.76
N PHE A 56 0.80 -2.82 -8.65
CA PHE A 56 0.62 -3.44 -9.96
C PHE A 56 -0.03 -4.83 -9.89
N MET A 57 0.30 -5.64 -8.87
CA MET A 57 -0.29 -6.97 -8.69
C MET A 57 -1.82 -6.93 -8.53
N THR A 58 -2.34 -6.01 -7.72
CA THR A 58 -3.78 -5.89 -7.48
C THR A 58 -4.52 -5.49 -8.74
N VAL A 59 -3.98 -4.55 -9.52
CA VAL A 59 -4.57 -4.16 -10.81
C VAL A 59 -4.40 -5.23 -11.87
N TYR A 60 -3.30 -5.97 -11.87
CA TYR A 60 -3.12 -7.14 -12.73
C TYR A 60 -4.18 -8.21 -12.47
N GLU A 61 -4.48 -8.53 -11.20
CA GLU A 61 -5.51 -9.52 -10.85
C GLU A 61 -6.90 -9.07 -11.29
N GLN A 62 -7.25 -7.80 -11.08
CA GLN A 62 -8.51 -7.24 -11.57
C GLN A 62 -8.59 -7.27 -13.11
N TRP A 63 -7.51 -6.88 -13.79
CA TRP A 63 -7.43 -6.92 -15.24
C TRP A 63 -7.55 -8.34 -15.79
N MET A 64 -6.89 -9.32 -15.16
CA MET A 64 -7.00 -10.74 -15.53
C MET A 64 -8.43 -11.27 -15.36
N GLY A 65 -9.10 -10.91 -14.26
CA GLY A 65 -10.50 -11.28 -14.04
C GLY A 65 -11.43 -10.72 -15.13
N ASN A 66 -11.26 -9.44 -15.48
CA ASN A 66 -12.04 -8.84 -16.57
C ASN A 66 -11.69 -9.44 -17.94
N ARG A 67 -10.41 -9.78 -18.17
CA ARG A 67 -9.96 -10.35 -19.43
C ARG A 67 -10.49 -11.77 -19.63
N HIS A 68 -10.60 -12.55 -18.57
CA HIS A 68 -11.24 -13.86 -18.58
C HIS A 68 -12.71 -13.78 -19.03
N LEU A 69 -13.45 -12.72 -18.63
CA LEU A 69 -14.85 -12.53 -19.01
C LEU A 69 -15.02 -12.05 -20.46
N THR A 70 -14.00 -11.42 -21.04
CA THR A 70 -14.07 -10.82 -22.39
C THR A 70 -13.56 -11.76 -23.49
N LEU A 71 -12.82 -12.82 -23.13
CA LEU A 71 -12.25 -13.76 -24.09
C LEU A 71 -13.21 -14.93 -24.32
N GLU A 72 -13.56 -15.18 -25.58
CA GLU A 72 -14.34 -16.37 -25.95
C GLU A 72 -13.59 -17.66 -25.62
N GLU A 73 -14.33 -18.67 -25.16
CA GLU A 73 -13.83 -19.89 -24.51
C GLU A 73 -12.81 -20.69 -25.35
N GLY A 74 -12.75 -20.48 -26.66
CA GLY A 74 -11.80 -21.14 -27.58
C GLY A 74 -10.36 -20.61 -27.56
N ARG A 75 -10.07 -19.50 -26.86
CA ARG A 75 -8.73 -18.86 -26.87
C ARG A 75 -7.96 -18.97 -25.55
N GLN A 76 -8.25 -19.98 -24.74
CA GLN A 76 -7.61 -20.21 -23.43
C GLN A 76 -6.06 -20.25 -23.49
N ARG A 77 -5.46 -20.75 -24.58
CA ARG A 77 -4.00 -20.70 -24.80
C ARG A 77 -3.41 -19.28 -24.72
N SER A 78 -4.20 -18.26 -25.05
CA SER A 78 -3.77 -16.86 -24.94
C SER A 78 -3.68 -16.38 -23.50
N LEU A 79 -4.56 -16.85 -22.60
CA LEU A 79 -4.52 -16.44 -21.18
C LEU A 79 -3.31 -17.01 -20.45
N GLU A 80 -3.01 -18.29 -20.66
CA GLU A 80 -1.82 -18.92 -20.09
C GLU A 80 -0.54 -18.28 -20.62
N GLN A 81 -0.51 -17.95 -21.91
CA GLN A 81 0.61 -17.25 -22.52
C GLN A 81 0.80 -15.85 -21.92
N ILE A 82 -0.27 -15.07 -21.73
CA ILE A 82 -0.23 -13.77 -21.04
C ILE A 82 0.33 -13.95 -19.63
N ARG A 83 -0.21 -14.89 -18.85
CA ARG A 83 0.26 -15.15 -17.48
C ARG A 83 1.74 -15.54 -17.46
N ARG A 84 2.20 -16.32 -18.43
CA ARG A 84 3.61 -16.72 -18.55
C ARG A 84 4.51 -15.53 -18.88
N VAL A 85 4.12 -14.67 -19.80
CA VAL A 85 4.86 -13.45 -20.17
C VAL A 85 4.97 -12.49 -18.99
N PHE A 86 3.86 -12.27 -18.27
CA PHE A 86 3.86 -11.42 -17.07
C PHE A 86 4.71 -12.01 -15.94
N ASN A 87 4.67 -13.33 -15.71
CA ASN A 87 5.57 -13.97 -14.73
C ASN A 87 7.05 -13.83 -15.10
N LYS A 88 7.39 -13.96 -16.40
CA LYS A 88 8.77 -13.88 -16.84
C LYS A 88 9.33 -12.45 -16.83
N ASN A 89 8.54 -11.48 -17.28
CA ASN A 89 9.05 -10.14 -17.58
C ASN A 89 8.54 -9.05 -16.63
N ALA A 90 7.33 -9.18 -16.09
CA ALA A 90 6.70 -8.10 -15.29
C ALA A 90 6.88 -8.32 -13.78
N PHE A 91 6.64 -9.52 -13.26
CA PHE A 91 6.56 -9.72 -11.81
C PHE A 91 7.89 -9.70 -11.06
N SER A 92 9.02 -9.84 -11.75
CA SER A 92 10.34 -9.73 -11.11
C SER A 92 10.57 -8.36 -10.48
N TYR A 93 10.09 -7.29 -11.13
CA TYR A 93 10.29 -5.91 -10.68
C TYR A 93 8.97 -5.18 -10.38
N LEU A 94 7.93 -5.39 -11.18
CA LEU A 94 6.68 -4.63 -11.06
C LEU A 94 5.76 -5.13 -9.95
N LYS A 95 5.92 -6.38 -9.47
CA LYS A 95 4.94 -7.02 -8.56
C LYS A 95 4.62 -6.23 -7.29
N ARG A 96 5.61 -5.55 -6.71
CA ARG A 96 5.43 -4.74 -5.48
C ARG A 96 5.48 -3.24 -5.73
N LEU A 97 5.65 -2.83 -6.98
CA LEU A 97 5.68 -1.42 -7.33
C LEU A 97 4.26 -0.87 -7.38
N ALA A 98 4.12 0.37 -6.92
CA ALA A 98 2.91 1.11 -7.13
C ALA A 98 2.81 1.56 -8.59
N ILE A 99 1.59 1.60 -9.13
CA ILE A 99 1.36 1.87 -10.56
C ILE A 99 1.88 3.24 -11.00
N TYR A 100 1.86 4.23 -10.10
CA TYR A 100 2.39 5.58 -10.35
C TYR A 100 3.92 5.64 -10.34
N GLU A 101 4.60 4.62 -9.82
CA GLU A 101 6.06 4.52 -9.82
C GLU A 101 6.58 3.72 -11.01
N VAL A 102 5.70 3.22 -11.88
CA VAL A 102 6.08 2.50 -13.10
C VAL A 102 6.55 3.51 -14.15
N ILE A 103 7.86 3.57 -14.35
CA ILE A 103 8.51 4.41 -15.35
C ILE A 103 9.00 3.57 -16.54
N ARG A 104 9.17 4.18 -17.72
CA ARG A 104 9.65 3.50 -18.94
C ARG A 104 10.92 2.66 -18.75
N PRO A 105 11.94 3.08 -17.97
CA PRO A 105 13.12 2.27 -17.70
C PRO A 105 12.83 0.91 -17.05
N HIS A 106 11.69 0.77 -16.36
CA HIS A 106 11.28 -0.51 -15.77
C HIS A 106 10.70 -1.50 -16.80
N LEU A 107 10.54 -1.08 -18.05
CA LEU A 107 9.92 -1.84 -19.15
C LEU A 107 10.90 -2.16 -20.29
N LEU A 108 12.20 -1.88 -20.10
CA LEU A 108 13.27 -2.08 -21.08
C LEU A 108 13.99 -3.41 -20.87
#